data_AF-A0AB36SBF7-F1
#
_entry.id   AF-A0AB36SBF7-F1
#
_cell.length_a   1.000
_cell.length_b   1.000
_cell.length_c   1.000
_cell.angle_alpha   90.00
_cell.angle_beta   90.00
_cell.angle_gamma   90.00
#
_symmetry.space_group_name_H-M   'P 1'
#
loop_
_entity.id
_entity.type
_entity.pdbx_description
1 polymer ?
#
loop_
_entity_poly.entity_id
_entity_poly.type
_entity_poly.pdbx_seq_one_letter_code
_entity_poly.pdbx_strand_id
1 'polypeptide(L)'
;MISDDNGQFGVQGLAQAEAGQPIDYQLIETKAPEGHVILKDAVVFNADNGTEKLAQKVVNHSKGILPHTGGKGIIIFIATGCMLILVSIIYFKKRNRQTV
;
A
#
# COMPACT_ATOMS: atom_id res chain seq x y z
N MET A 1 -13.52 8.72 -16.59
CA MET A 1 -12.94 7.50 -17.20
C MET A 1 -12.66 6.52 -16.08
N ILE A 2 -12.85 5.23 -16.33
CA ILE A 2 -12.60 4.14 -15.37
C ILE A 2 -11.91 3.02 -16.15
N SER A 3 -10.87 2.41 -15.57
CA SER A 3 -10.23 1.24 -16.15
C SER A 3 -11.12 0.00 -16.05
N ASP A 4 -11.11 -0.84 -17.08
CA ASP A 4 -11.81 -2.12 -17.10
C ASP A 4 -11.08 -3.20 -16.29
N ASP A 5 -11.60 -4.43 -16.32
CA ASP A 5 -11.05 -5.58 -15.60
C ASP A 5 -9.64 -5.99 -16.08
N ASN A 6 -9.22 -5.54 -17.27
CA ASN A 6 -7.88 -5.73 -17.80
C ASN A 6 -6.95 -4.54 -17.47
N GLY A 7 -7.42 -3.55 -16.70
CA GLY A 7 -6.70 -2.33 -16.38
C GLY A 7 -6.64 -1.32 -17.53
N GLN A 8 -7.47 -1.47 -18.56
CA GLN A 8 -7.45 -0.64 -19.76
C GLN A 8 -8.50 0.47 -19.69
N PHE A 9 -8.18 1.65 -20.21
CA PHE A 9 -9.13 2.73 -20.43
C PHE A 9 -8.73 3.50 -21.68
N GLY A 10 -9.67 4.25 -22.26
CA GLY A 10 -9.41 5.06 -23.45
C GLY A 10 -10.13 6.40 -23.40
N VAL A 11 -9.55 7.36 -24.10
CA VAL A 11 -10.12 8.69 -24.36
C VAL A 11 -10.06 8.96 -25.86
N GLN A 12 -11.10 9.55 -26.42
CA GLN A 12 -11.21 9.86 -27.84
C GLN A 12 -11.66 11.31 -28.03
N GLY A 13 -11.43 11.87 -29.22
CA GLY A 13 -11.83 13.23 -29.57
C GLY A 13 -10.92 14.32 -29.02
N LEU A 14 -9.70 13.97 -28.60
CA LEU A 14 -8.68 14.96 -28.20
C LEU A 14 -8.03 15.58 -29.44
N ALA A 15 -7.85 16.89 -29.43
CA ALA A 15 -7.14 17.61 -30.48
C ALA A 15 -5.63 17.34 -30.36
N GLN A 16 -4.94 17.22 -31.49
CA GLN A 16 -3.48 16.98 -31.48
C GLN A 16 -2.68 18.28 -31.36
N ALA A 17 -3.24 19.37 -31.89
CA ALA A 17 -2.57 20.66 -31.94
C ALA A 17 -3.57 21.82 -31.86
N GLU A 18 -3.12 22.93 -31.29
CA GLU A 18 -3.81 24.22 -31.29
C GLU A 18 -2.87 25.27 -31.88
N ALA A 19 -3.36 26.04 -32.87
CA ALA A 19 -2.55 27.03 -33.60
C ALA A 19 -1.21 26.48 -34.17
N GLY A 20 -1.19 25.19 -34.56
CA GLY A 20 -0.01 24.52 -35.09
C GLY A 20 1.01 24.07 -34.04
N GLN A 21 0.71 24.19 -32.75
CA GLN A 21 1.54 23.67 -31.64
C GLN A 21 0.91 22.41 -31.04
N PRO A 22 1.70 21.37 -30.68
CA PRO A 22 1.19 20.18 -30.02
C PRO A 22 0.50 20.50 -28.69
N ILE A 23 -0.54 19.75 -28.34
CA ILE A 23 -1.20 19.86 -27.04
C ILE A 23 -0.68 18.76 -26.11
N ASP A 24 -0.14 19.18 -24.95
CA ASP A 24 0.24 18.29 -23.85
C ASP A 24 -0.96 18.12 -22.90
N TYR A 25 -1.49 16.90 -22.83
CA TYR A 25 -2.55 16.54 -21.89
C TYR A 25 -1.97 15.96 -20.60
N GLN A 26 -2.73 16.12 -19.52
CA GLN A 26 -2.41 15.55 -18.22
C GLN A 26 -3.50 14.59 -17.78
N LEU A 27 -3.10 13.34 -17.52
CA LEU A 27 -3.94 12.38 -16.83
C LEU A 27 -3.73 12.52 -15.32
N ILE A 28 -4.79 12.93 -14.64
CA ILE A 28 -4.85 13.04 -13.18
C ILE A 28 -5.67 11.87 -12.64
N GLU A 29 -5.04 11.00 -11.86
CA GLU A 29 -5.76 9.95 -11.16
C GLU A 29 -6.57 10.55 -10.02
N THR A 30 -7.90 10.34 -10.02
CA THR A 30 -8.81 10.87 -8.99
C THR A 30 -9.19 9.82 -7.95
N LYS A 31 -9.04 8.54 -8.29
CA LYS A 31 -9.33 7.41 -7.43
C LYS A 31 -8.42 6.24 -7.80
N ALA A 32 -7.57 5.84 -6.85
CA ALA A 32 -6.73 4.67 -6.98
C ALA A 32 -7.54 3.36 -6.91
N PRO A 33 -7.08 2.28 -7.56
CA PRO A 33 -7.63 0.94 -7.37
C PRO A 33 -7.43 0.45 -5.92
N GLU A 34 -8.19 -0.57 -5.54
CA GLU A 34 -8.10 -1.14 -4.20
C GLU A 34 -6.66 -1.59 -3.89
N GLY A 35 -6.22 -1.37 -2.64
CA GLY A 35 -4.87 -1.73 -2.22
C GLY A 35 -3.74 -0.83 -2.76
N HIS A 36 -4.03 0.22 -3.54
CA HIS A 36 -3.04 1.13 -4.11
C HIS A 36 -3.13 2.55 -3.55
N VAL A 37 -2.04 3.33 -3.68
CA VAL A 37 -2.00 4.76 -3.37
C VAL A 37 -2.27 5.56 -4.64
N ILE A 38 -2.95 6.69 -4.48
CA ILE A 38 -3.19 7.64 -5.57
C ILE A 38 -1.88 8.19 -6.11
N LEU A 39 -1.74 8.28 -7.43
CA LEU A 39 -0.61 8.94 -8.07
C LEU A 39 -0.53 10.40 -7.62
N LYS A 40 0.68 10.85 -7.28
CA LYS A 40 0.93 12.25 -6.90
C LYS A 40 1.13 13.14 -8.12
N ASP A 41 1.83 12.62 -9.12
CA ASP A 41 2.20 13.34 -10.31
C ASP A 41 1.26 12.98 -11.46
N ALA A 42 0.92 13.98 -12.26
CA ALA A 42 0.13 13.77 -13.46
C ALA A 42 0.96 13.05 -14.53
N VAL A 43 0.30 12.18 -15.29
CA VAL A 43 0.93 11.49 -16.41
C VAL A 43 0.69 12.31 -17.68
N VAL A 44 1.75 12.85 -18.28
CA VAL A 44 1.68 13.74 -19.45
C VAL A 44 1.68 12.94 -20.75
N PHE A 45 0.73 13.22 -21.64
CA PHE A 45 0.61 12.52 -22.93
C PHE A 45 0.13 13.46 -24.04
N ASN A 46 0.42 13.10 -25.30
CA ASN A 46 -0.12 13.79 -26.48
C ASN A 46 -1.18 12.94 -27.16
N ALA A 47 -2.17 13.58 -27.78
CA ALA A 47 -3.13 12.86 -28.61
C ALA A 47 -2.47 12.38 -29.91
N ASP A 48 -2.62 11.10 -30.21
CA ASP A 48 -1.88 10.39 -31.24
C ASP A 48 -2.80 9.79 -32.33
N ASN A 49 -4.11 10.06 -32.28
CA ASN A 49 -5.12 9.46 -33.16
C ASN A 49 -5.24 7.92 -33.02
N GLY A 50 -4.89 7.37 -31.85
CA GLY A 50 -5.11 5.96 -31.51
C GLY A 50 -4.11 4.98 -32.13
N THR A 51 -2.92 5.45 -32.50
CA THR A 51 -1.82 4.64 -33.05
C THR A 51 -0.96 4.00 -31.96
N GLU A 52 -0.79 4.64 -30.81
CA GLU A 52 -0.04 4.21 -29.61
C GLU A 52 -0.98 3.55 -28.58
N LYS A 53 -1.90 2.68 -29.02
CA LYS A 53 -2.89 1.97 -28.19
C LYS A 53 -2.31 1.14 -27.02
N LEU A 54 -0.99 1.13 -26.78
CA LEU A 54 -0.31 0.25 -25.83
C LEU A 54 0.78 0.91 -24.96
N ALA A 55 1.23 2.15 -25.19
CA ALA A 55 2.55 2.57 -24.67
C ALA A 55 2.56 3.36 -23.36
N GLN A 56 1.48 4.05 -22.98
CA GLN A 56 1.51 4.89 -21.77
C GLN A 56 1.05 4.13 -20.53
N LYS A 57 1.98 3.38 -19.93
CA LYS A 57 1.73 2.64 -18.70
C LYS A 57 1.57 3.59 -17.50
N VAL A 58 0.37 3.64 -16.93
CA VAL A 58 0.12 4.29 -15.64
C VAL A 58 0.43 3.27 -14.54
N VAL A 59 1.53 3.49 -13.81
CA VAL A 59 1.99 2.56 -12.77
C VAL A 59 1.42 2.97 -11.42
N ASN A 60 0.56 2.14 -10.87
CA ASN A 60 0.02 2.30 -9.52
C ASN A 60 0.94 1.66 -8.48
N HIS A 61 1.20 2.35 -7.37
CA HIS A 61 1.98 1.80 -6.26
C HIS A 61 1.05 1.18 -5.22
N SER A 62 1.34 -0.04 -4.77
CA SER A 62 0.58 -0.66 -3.68
C SER A 62 0.77 0.13 -2.38
N LYS A 63 -0.27 0.17 -1.55
CA LYS A 63 -0.18 0.73 -0.20
C LYS A 63 0.94 0.02 0.55
N GLY A 64 1.84 0.80 1.14
CA GLY A 64 2.87 0.28 2.01
C GLY A 64 2.21 -0.44 3.19
N ILE A 65 2.58 -1.69 3.40
CA ILE A 65 2.34 -2.36 4.67
C ILE A 65 3.35 -1.81 5.65
N LEU A 66 2.90 -1.00 6.60
CA LEU A 66 3.73 -0.73 7.77
C LEU A 66 3.98 -2.09 8.43
N PRO A 67 5.25 -2.49 8.65
CA PRO A 67 5.52 -3.71 9.37
C PRO A 67 4.83 -3.56 10.72
N HIS A 68 3.98 -4.53 11.04
CA HIS A 68 3.41 -4.62 12.38
C HIS A 68 4.61 -4.76 13.32
N THR A 69 4.99 -3.67 13.99
CA THR A 69 6.16 -3.65 14.85
C THR A 69 5.86 -4.58 16.02
N GLY A 70 6.50 -5.75 16.00
CA GLY A 70 6.17 -6.87 16.88
C GLY A 70 5.88 -8.13 16.08
N GLY A 71 6.94 -8.75 15.54
CA GLY A 71 6.84 -10.09 14.97
C GLY A 71 6.51 -11.12 16.06
N LYS A 72 5.99 -12.29 15.65
CA LYS A 72 5.60 -13.39 16.56
C LYS A 72 6.75 -13.89 17.47
N GLY A 73 8.00 -13.50 17.20
CA GLY A 73 9.17 -13.82 18.02
C GLY A 73 9.12 -13.30 19.47
N ILE A 74 8.33 -12.26 19.77
CA ILE A 74 8.21 -11.75 21.15
C ILE A 74 7.46 -12.72 22.09
N ILE A 75 6.65 -13.64 21.53
CA ILE A 75 5.78 -14.53 22.30
C ILE A 75 6.58 -15.44 23.24
N ILE A 76 7.76 -15.91 22.82
CA ILE A 76 8.60 -16.81 23.66
C ILE A 76 9.14 -16.09 24.90
N PHE A 77 9.51 -14.80 24.76
CA PHE A 77 10.00 -13.99 25.87
C PHE A 77 8.87 -13.68 26.86
N ILE A 78 7.67 -13.36 26.36
CA ILE A 78 6.48 -13.17 27.21
C ILE A 78 6.15 -14.45 27.99
N ALA A 79 6.10 -15.60 27.31
CA ALA A 79 5.82 -16.89 27.96
C ALA A 79 6.86 -17.24 29.04
N THR A 80 8.14 -17.02 28.74
CA THR A 80 9.23 -17.28 29.68
C THR A 80 9.15 -16.34 30.89
N GLY A 81 8.90 -15.04 30.67
CA GLY A 81 8.71 -14.07 31.75
C GLY A 81 7.53 -14.42 32.66
N CYS A 82 6.38 -14.77 32.07
CA CYS A 82 5.20 -15.21 32.83
C CYS A 82 5.50 -16.49 33.63
N MET A 83 6.24 -17.44 33.07
CA MET A 83 6.61 -18.67 33.76
C MET A 83 7.53 -18.42 34.95
N LEU A 84 8.53 -17.55 34.81
CA LEU A 84 9.41 -17.16 35.92
C LEU A 84 8.63 -16.49 37.05
N ILE A 85 7.71 -15.57 36.73
CA ILE A 85 6.85 -14.91 37.73
C ILE A 85 5.99 -15.94 38.49
N LEU A 86 5.36 -16.89 37.79
CA LEU A 86 4.56 -17.95 38.42
C LEU A 86 5.40 -18.81 39.38
N VAL A 87 6.58 -19.22 38.96
CA VAL A 87 7.50 -20.02 39.79
C VAL A 87 7.91 -19.24 41.05
N SER A 88 8.25 -17.95 40.91
CA SER A 88 8.58 -17.10 42.06
C SER A 88 7.42 -16.99 43.05
N ILE A 89 6.19 -16.72 42.58
CA ILE A 89 5.01 -16.62 43.44
C ILE A 89 4.80 -17.91 44.23
N ILE A 90 4.88 -19.07 43.58
CA ILE A 90 4.71 -20.38 44.23
C ILE A 90 5.81 -20.60 45.29
N TYR A 91 7.06 -20.28 44.96
CA TYR A 91 8.20 -20.41 45.87
C TYR A 91 8.03 -19.56 47.13
N PHE A 92 7.73 -18.27 46.99
CA PHE A 92 7.56 -17.36 48.14
C PHE A 92 6.35 -17.74 49.00
N LYS A 93 5.24 -18.15 48.39
CA LYS A 93 4.05 -18.60 49.12
C LYS A 93 4.30 -19.91 49.88
N LYS A 94 5.10 -20.84 49.35
CA LYS A 94 5.51 -22.06 50.06
C LYS A 94 6.49 -21.76 51.20
N ARG A 95 7.47 -20.87 50.98
CA ARG A 95 8.43 -20.43 52.00
C ARG A 95 7.72 -19.80 53.21
N ASN A 96 6.80 -18.86 52.98
CA ASN A 96 6.11 -18.16 54.05
C ASN A 96 5.22 -19.08 54.89
N ARG A 97 4.76 -20.20 54.33
CA ARG A 97 3.95 -21.21 55.03
C ARG A 97 4.79 -22.14 55.93
N GLN A 98 6.10 -22.18 55.72
CA GLN A 98 7.03 -22.98 56.54
C GLN A 98 7.62 -22.19 57.71
N THR A 99 7.43 -20.87 57.74
CA THR A 99 7.88 -19.96 58.81
C THR A 99 6.76 -19.55 59.79
N VAL A 100 5.64 -20.27 59.78
CA VAL A 100 4.50 -20.09 60.71
C VAL A 100 4.27 -21.39 61.47
#